data_AF-A0A813GAB2-F1
#
_entry.id   AF-A0A813GAB2-F1
#
_cell.length_a   1.000
_cell.length_b   1.000
_cell.length_c   1.000
_cell.angle_alpha   90.00
_cell.angle_beta   90.00
_cell.angle_gamma   90.00
#
_symmetry.space_group_name_H-M   'P 1'
#
loop_
_entity.id
_entity.type
_entity.pdbx_description
1 polymer ?
#
loop_
_entity_poly.entity_id
_entity_poly.type
_entity_poly.pdbx_seq_one_letter_code
_entity_poly.pdbx_strand_id
1 'polypeptide(L)'
;MATALGACLCAMQLLALMAASLAPEVLAQDCMGGGCEVLTQKGGEVSDSSMLLQMPAKKQRQASVDKPACLCVFDIDRTLTGKQGDTKTCPDNKELPGITDWAYGGGTATLSALSAAGINSTWCNDCFLGICSAGAGSGKGSPWNNYILDNIMRGAAQDSLTKIAPEIKRWSHGTDNPFFNFSIVSPYVLSVWDSQKSHAVEAVRQWYLAAHGIQIDKENVHFFDDRTDNEVPFGDVPLNAAQISKKTEKITKILLNLLCFF
;
A
#
# COMPACT_ATOMS: atom_id res chain seq x y z
N MET A 1 -57.92 -3.80 19.62
CA MET A 1 -57.68 -2.37 19.37
C MET A 1 -56.95 -1.79 20.56
N ALA A 2 -55.90 -0.98 20.32
CA ALA A 2 -55.17 -0.10 21.25
C ALA A 2 -54.34 -0.80 22.37
N THR A 3 -53.04 -1.07 22.15
CA THR A 3 -51.84 -0.20 22.33
C THR A 3 -51.36 -0.13 23.78
N ALA A 4 -50.32 -0.91 24.07
CA ALA A 4 -49.53 -0.83 25.30
C ALA A 4 -48.52 0.32 25.21
N LEU A 5 -48.76 1.34 26.02
CA LEU A 5 -47.78 2.34 26.45
C LEU A 5 -46.87 1.70 27.51
N GLY A 6 -45.54 1.82 27.36
CA GLY A 6 -44.64 1.55 28.48
C GLY A 6 -43.24 1.07 28.10
N ALA A 7 -42.43 1.94 27.50
CA ALA A 7 -40.96 1.88 27.59
C ALA A 7 -40.34 3.14 26.96
N CYS A 8 -40.49 4.30 27.61
CA CYS A 8 -39.68 5.47 27.29
C CYS A 8 -39.36 6.19 28.60
N LEU A 9 -38.47 5.58 29.39
CA LEU A 9 -37.98 6.11 30.67
C LEU A 9 -36.64 5.44 31.02
N CYS A 10 -35.67 5.49 30.10
CA CYS A 10 -34.26 5.22 30.42
C CYS A 10 -33.32 5.68 29.29
N ALA A 11 -33.25 6.99 28.99
CA ALA A 11 -32.18 7.54 28.14
C ALA A 11 -32.03 9.08 28.14
N MET A 12 -32.70 9.82 29.02
CA MET A 12 -32.60 11.29 29.07
C MET A 12 -32.28 11.82 30.47
N GLN A 13 -31.19 11.33 31.05
CA GLN A 13 -30.65 11.88 32.30
C GLN A 13 -29.14 11.69 32.43
N LEU A 14 -28.40 12.03 31.36
CA LEU A 14 -26.94 12.13 31.43
C LEU A 14 -26.35 13.29 30.59
N LEU A 15 -27.15 14.31 30.30
CA LEU A 15 -26.65 15.60 29.84
C LEU A 15 -27.21 16.71 30.72
N ALA A 16 -26.31 17.57 31.20
CA ALA A 16 -26.51 18.83 31.93
C ALA A 16 -26.81 18.72 33.45
N LEU A 17 -25.71 18.75 34.23
CA LEU A 17 -25.46 19.38 35.55
C LEU A 17 -24.25 18.57 36.11
N MET A 18 -23.00 19.03 36.07
CA MET A 18 -22.53 20.24 36.72
C MET A 18 -21.32 20.83 35.99
N ALA A 19 -21.50 22.02 35.44
CA ALA A 19 -20.43 22.97 35.21
C ALA A 19 -20.39 23.90 36.43
N ALA A 20 -19.25 23.94 37.16
CA ALA A 20 -18.65 25.10 37.82
C ALA A 20 -17.71 24.66 38.96
N SER A 21 -16.53 25.32 39.01
CA SER A 21 -15.65 25.47 40.20
C SER A 21 -14.83 24.21 40.56
N LEU A 22 -13.49 24.16 40.43
CA LEU A 22 -12.45 25.02 41.01
C LEU A 22 -11.13 24.87 40.23
N ALA A 23 -10.38 25.96 40.06
CA ALA A 23 -8.99 25.97 39.60
C ALA A 23 -8.03 25.42 40.67
N PRO A 24 -6.80 25.05 40.28
CA PRO A 24 -5.63 25.41 41.08
C PRO A 24 -4.58 26.18 40.28
N GLU A 25 -4.13 27.26 40.90
CA GLU A 25 -2.91 28.00 40.64
C GLU A 25 -1.65 27.16 40.97
N VAL A 26 -0.66 27.29 40.09
CA VAL A 26 0.80 27.43 40.36
C VAL A 26 1.53 26.27 41.08
N LEU A 27 2.58 25.75 40.42
CA LEU A 27 3.97 25.85 40.94
C LEU A 27 4.97 25.56 39.82
N ALA A 28 5.58 26.66 39.35
CA ALA A 28 6.79 26.66 38.55
C ALA A 28 7.94 26.09 39.39
N GLN A 29 8.79 25.29 38.74
CA GLN A 29 9.97 24.71 39.37
C GLN A 29 11.18 25.60 39.12
N ASP A 30 11.78 26.05 40.22
CA ASP A 30 12.97 26.88 40.31
C ASP A 30 14.18 26.27 39.56
N CYS A 31 14.84 27.11 38.78
CA CYS A 31 16.27 26.98 38.46
C CYS A 31 16.94 28.30 38.85
N MET A 32 17.39 28.38 40.10
CA MET A 32 18.19 29.47 40.64
C MET A 32 19.68 29.17 40.44
N GLY A 33 20.38 30.12 39.82
CA GLY A 33 21.84 30.26 39.79
C GLY A 33 22.40 30.28 38.37
N GLY A 34 22.94 31.36 37.82
CA GLY A 34 23.27 32.69 38.33
C GLY A 34 24.34 33.27 37.38
N GLY A 35 24.21 34.55 37.02
CA GLY A 35 25.30 35.35 36.44
C GLY A 35 25.10 35.80 34.98
N CYS A 36 24.51 36.98 34.80
CA CYS A 36 24.79 37.85 33.65
C CYS A 36 26.03 38.67 33.98
N GLU A 37 27.10 38.55 33.19
CA GLU A 37 28.14 39.59 33.09
C GLU A 37 28.30 40.01 31.63
N VAL A 38 28.01 41.29 31.39
CA VAL A 38 28.45 42.03 30.21
C VAL A 38 29.77 42.67 30.59
N LEU A 39 30.86 42.28 29.92
CA LEU A 39 32.12 43.01 29.93
C LEU A 39 32.64 43.20 28.51
N THR A 40 32.73 44.46 28.12
CA THR A 40 33.46 44.99 26.97
C THR A 40 34.94 45.01 27.28
N GLN A 41 35.81 44.54 26.38
CA GLN A 41 37.21 44.99 26.31
C GLN A 41 37.77 45.02 24.89
N LYS A 42 38.67 45.99 24.71
CA LYS A 42 39.38 46.44 23.50
C LYS A 42 40.50 45.49 23.07
N GLY A 43 40.99 45.70 21.84
CA GLY A 43 41.96 44.86 21.13
C GLY A 43 43.41 44.87 21.61
N GLY A 44 44.23 44.07 20.91
CA GLY A 44 45.68 43.94 21.04
C GLY A 44 46.22 42.75 20.23
N GLU A 45 47.31 42.96 19.49
CA GLU A 45 47.89 42.16 18.40
C GLU A 45 48.75 40.92 18.78
N VAL A 46 48.69 39.93 17.87
CA VAL A 46 49.73 39.08 17.23
C VAL A 46 50.80 38.30 18.04
N SER A 47 50.82 36.99 17.78
CA SER A 47 51.95 36.04 17.51
C SER A 47 51.72 34.75 18.30
N ASP A 48 52.10 33.54 17.92
CA ASP A 48 52.62 32.88 16.73
C ASP A 48 52.47 31.36 17.06
N SER A 49 52.64 30.49 16.07
CA SER A 49 52.93 29.06 16.20
C SER A 49 51.77 28.08 16.45
N SER A 50 51.28 27.56 15.32
CA SER A 50 51.36 26.13 14.98
C SER A 50 50.81 25.12 16.00
N MET A 51 49.57 24.66 15.77
CA MET A 51 49.28 23.22 15.67
C MET A 51 48.05 22.98 14.79
N LEU A 52 48.32 22.61 13.54
CA LEU A 52 47.37 22.03 12.61
C LEU A 52 46.95 20.64 13.11
N LEU A 53 45.70 20.52 13.58
CA LEU A 53 44.97 19.26 13.53
C LEU A 53 43.88 19.40 12.47
N GLN A 54 44.29 19.17 11.22
CA GLN A 54 43.36 18.96 10.11
C GLN A 54 42.61 17.66 10.34
N MET A 55 41.35 17.77 10.74
CA MET A 55 40.41 16.66 10.59
C MET A 55 40.13 16.48 9.09
N PRO A 56 40.23 15.25 8.53
CA PRO A 56 39.96 15.04 7.13
C PRO A 56 38.50 15.36 6.85
N ALA A 57 38.27 16.28 5.92
CA ALA A 57 36.96 16.57 5.36
C ALA A 57 36.32 15.24 4.96
N LYS A 58 35.25 14.84 5.67
CA LYS A 58 34.39 13.75 5.24
C LYS A 58 33.90 14.12 3.85
N LYS A 59 34.47 13.45 2.85
CA LYS A 59 33.99 13.38 1.47
C LYS A 59 32.49 13.14 1.54
N GLN A 60 31.71 14.22 1.40
CA GLN A 60 30.26 14.12 1.37
C GLN A 60 29.93 13.18 0.22
N ARG A 61 29.40 12.01 0.57
CA ARG A 61 28.83 11.12 -0.43
C ARG A 61 27.72 11.92 -1.07
N GLN A 62 27.90 12.20 -2.36
CA GLN A 62 26.87 12.69 -3.24
C GLN A 62 25.58 11.91 -2.92
N ALA A 63 24.57 12.59 -2.41
CA ALA A 63 23.24 12.00 -2.26
C ALA A 63 22.84 11.50 -3.64
N SER A 64 22.61 10.18 -3.76
CA SER A 64 21.88 9.66 -4.90
C SER A 64 20.57 10.43 -4.97
N VAL A 65 20.21 10.88 -6.17
CA VAL A 65 18.81 11.22 -6.42
C VAL A 65 18.07 9.90 -6.29
N ASP A 66 17.56 9.61 -5.10
CA ASP A 66 16.74 8.44 -4.87
C ASP A 66 15.55 8.55 -5.82
N LYS A 67 15.40 7.55 -6.70
CA LYS A 67 14.23 7.50 -7.59
C LYS A 67 12.98 7.54 -6.70
N PRO A 68 11.94 8.30 -7.09
CA PRO A 68 10.71 8.31 -6.32
C PRO A 68 10.14 6.89 -6.21
N ALA A 69 9.59 6.55 -5.05
CA ALA A 69 8.95 5.26 -4.86
C ALA A 69 7.69 5.15 -5.74
N CYS A 70 7.39 3.93 -6.19
CA CYS A 70 6.25 3.61 -7.02
C CYS A 70 5.48 2.41 -6.45
N LEU A 71 4.23 2.28 -6.88
CA LEU A 71 3.33 1.21 -6.46
C LEU A 71 2.64 0.58 -7.68
N CYS A 72 2.78 -0.74 -7.84
CA CYS A 72 2.00 -1.52 -8.78
C CYS A 72 0.95 -2.35 -8.03
N VAL A 73 -0.33 -2.11 -8.30
CA VAL A 73 -1.45 -2.86 -7.71
C VAL A 73 -2.14 -3.67 -8.80
N PHE A 74 -2.44 -4.93 -8.51
CA PHE A 74 -3.03 -5.85 -9.47
C PHE A 74 -4.38 -6.37 -8.99
N ASP A 75 -5.36 -6.44 -9.88
CA ASP A 75 -6.47 -7.38 -9.73
C ASP A 75 -5.93 -8.82 -9.83
N ILE A 76 -6.64 -9.79 -9.25
CA ILE A 76 -6.23 -11.21 -9.34
C ILE A 76 -6.78 -11.82 -10.62
N ASP A 77 -8.08 -11.68 -10.79
CA ASP A 77 -8.86 -12.43 -11.74
C ASP A 77 -8.55 -11.91 -13.14
N ARG A 78 -8.09 -12.80 -14.02
CA ARG A 78 -7.75 -12.46 -15.42
C ARG A 78 -6.69 -11.35 -15.56
N THR A 79 -5.96 -11.05 -14.48
CA THR A 79 -4.83 -10.12 -14.46
C THR A 79 -3.59 -10.89 -14.01
N LEU A 80 -3.59 -11.39 -12.77
CA LEU A 80 -2.57 -12.33 -12.29
C LEU A 80 -2.89 -13.79 -12.70
N THR A 81 -4.16 -14.10 -12.96
CA THR A 81 -4.59 -15.39 -13.51
C THR A 81 -4.89 -15.29 -15.00
N GLY A 82 -4.72 -16.40 -15.71
CA GLY A 82 -5.35 -16.64 -17.00
C GLY A 82 -6.65 -17.42 -16.80
N LYS A 83 -7.40 -17.61 -17.88
CA LYS A 83 -8.54 -18.52 -17.88
C LYS A 83 -8.10 -19.94 -17.49
N GLN A 84 -8.82 -20.54 -16.55
CA GLN A 84 -8.51 -21.89 -16.09
C GLN A 84 -8.48 -22.87 -17.26
N GLY A 85 -7.36 -23.55 -17.44
CA GLY A 85 -7.18 -24.55 -18.50
C GLY A 85 -6.87 -23.97 -19.89
N ASP A 86 -6.87 -22.65 -20.07
CA ASP A 86 -6.64 -22.06 -21.38
C ASP A 86 -5.16 -21.83 -21.64
N THR A 87 -4.47 -22.93 -21.94
CA THR A 87 -3.06 -22.94 -22.38
C THR A 87 -2.93 -23.11 -23.91
N LYS A 88 -4.06 -23.31 -24.60
CA LYS A 88 -4.09 -23.49 -26.06
C LYS A 88 -4.27 -22.16 -26.78
N THR A 89 -5.24 -21.36 -26.35
CA THR A 89 -5.44 -20.00 -26.88
C THR A 89 -4.33 -19.08 -26.37
N CYS A 90 -3.84 -19.39 -25.16
CA CYS A 90 -2.88 -18.57 -24.42
C CYS A 90 -1.69 -19.42 -24.01
N PRO A 91 -0.75 -19.64 -24.94
CA PRO A 91 0.37 -20.56 -24.72
C PRO A 91 1.31 -20.14 -23.59
N ASP A 92 1.31 -18.86 -23.23
CA ASP A 92 2.13 -18.31 -22.14
C ASP A 92 1.44 -18.40 -20.77
N ASN A 93 0.16 -18.83 -20.73
CA ASN A 93 -0.48 -19.18 -19.47
C ASN A 93 0.15 -20.46 -18.91
N LYS A 94 0.16 -20.57 -17.58
CA LYS A 94 0.75 -21.72 -16.90
C LYS A 94 -0.20 -22.29 -15.87
N GLU A 95 -0.67 -23.51 -16.10
CA GLU A 95 -1.41 -24.26 -15.09
C GLU A 95 -0.54 -24.61 -13.89
N LEU A 96 -1.18 -24.63 -12.71
CA LEU A 96 -0.61 -25.07 -11.45
C LEU A 96 -1.32 -26.35 -10.99
N PRO A 97 -0.85 -27.53 -11.41
CA PRO A 97 -1.46 -28.79 -11.03
C PRO A 97 -1.58 -28.92 -9.50
N GLY A 98 -2.76 -29.32 -9.03
CA GLY A 98 -3.03 -29.53 -7.60
C GLY A 98 -3.40 -28.26 -6.82
N ILE A 99 -3.45 -27.10 -7.47
CA ILE A 99 -3.96 -25.86 -6.88
C ILE A 99 -5.26 -25.50 -7.58
N THR A 100 -6.34 -25.35 -6.81
CA THR A 100 -7.66 -24.96 -7.34
C THR A 100 -7.87 -23.47 -7.15
N ASP A 101 -8.28 -22.79 -8.23
CA ASP A 101 -8.85 -21.45 -8.18
C ASP A 101 -10.36 -21.55 -8.42
N TRP A 102 -11.16 -21.06 -7.47
CA TRP A 102 -12.63 -21.11 -7.47
C TRP A 102 -13.31 -19.96 -8.24
N ALA A 103 -12.55 -19.01 -8.78
CA ALA A 103 -13.11 -17.95 -9.61
C ALA A 103 -13.84 -18.50 -10.86
N TYR A 104 -14.89 -17.84 -11.32
CA TYR A 104 -15.62 -18.16 -12.57
C TYR A 104 -16.10 -19.62 -12.74
N GLY A 105 -16.50 -20.28 -11.65
CA GLY A 105 -16.93 -21.69 -11.67
C GLY A 105 -15.82 -22.70 -11.37
N GLY A 106 -14.60 -22.21 -11.23
CA GLY A 106 -13.48 -22.94 -10.67
C GLY A 106 -12.67 -23.77 -11.67
N GLY A 107 -11.56 -24.34 -11.18
CA GLY A 107 -10.69 -25.23 -11.94
C GLY A 107 -9.25 -25.21 -11.45
N THR A 108 -8.35 -25.86 -12.19
CA THR A 108 -6.91 -25.75 -11.95
C THR A 108 -6.49 -24.28 -12.08
N ALA A 109 -5.87 -23.74 -11.03
CA ALA A 109 -5.33 -22.39 -11.04
C ALA A 109 -4.38 -22.23 -12.23
N THR A 110 -4.60 -21.19 -13.02
CA THR A 110 -3.84 -20.93 -14.24
C THR A 110 -3.28 -19.52 -14.14
N LEU A 111 -1.95 -19.41 -14.14
CA LEU A 111 -1.26 -18.13 -14.15
C LEU A 111 -1.43 -17.44 -15.50
N SER A 112 -1.59 -16.12 -15.49
CA SER A 112 -1.44 -15.32 -16.69
C SER A 112 0.01 -15.32 -17.16
N ALA A 113 0.25 -14.91 -18.40
CA ALA A 113 1.61 -14.71 -18.92
C ALA A 113 2.48 -13.83 -17.99
N LEU A 114 1.89 -12.78 -17.40
CA LEU A 114 2.56 -11.91 -16.43
C LEU A 114 3.02 -12.68 -15.19
N SER A 115 2.13 -13.43 -14.55
CA SER A 115 2.46 -14.18 -13.33
C SER A 115 3.36 -15.39 -13.62
N ALA A 116 3.24 -16.00 -14.81
CA ALA A 116 4.08 -17.09 -15.25
C ALA A 116 5.53 -16.65 -15.53
N ALA A 117 5.71 -15.46 -16.13
CA ALA A 117 7.02 -14.84 -16.34
C ALA A 117 7.58 -14.22 -15.05
N GLY A 118 6.72 -13.73 -14.17
CA GLY A 118 7.05 -13.10 -12.90
C GLY A 118 7.01 -11.56 -12.96
N ILE A 119 6.37 -10.94 -11.96
CA ILE A 119 6.30 -9.47 -11.84
C ILE A 119 7.71 -8.84 -11.74
N ASN A 120 8.65 -9.54 -11.10
CA ASN A 120 10.07 -9.17 -11.00
C ASN A 120 10.81 -9.07 -12.35
N SER A 121 10.25 -9.60 -13.44
CA SER A 121 10.80 -9.43 -14.79
C SER A 121 10.36 -8.12 -15.46
N THR A 122 9.46 -7.38 -14.82
CA THR A 122 8.92 -6.11 -15.30
C THR A 122 9.55 -4.92 -14.58
N TRP A 123 9.18 -3.71 -14.97
CA TRP A 123 9.61 -2.50 -14.24
C TRP A 123 8.99 -2.40 -12.83
N CYS A 124 7.89 -3.11 -12.55
CA CYS A 124 7.31 -3.21 -11.21
C CYS A 124 8.23 -3.95 -10.22
N ASN A 125 9.32 -4.58 -10.69
CA ASN A 125 10.35 -5.15 -9.83
C ASN A 125 10.90 -4.14 -8.82
N ASP A 126 11.04 -2.88 -9.24
CA ASP A 126 11.60 -1.80 -8.43
C ASP A 126 10.52 -1.01 -7.67
N CYS A 127 9.24 -1.42 -7.80
CA CYS A 127 8.11 -0.81 -7.12
C CYS A 127 7.63 -1.67 -5.95
N PHE A 128 6.96 -1.02 -5.01
CA PHE A 128 6.12 -1.72 -4.05
C PHE A 128 4.94 -2.35 -4.76
N LEU A 129 4.43 -3.44 -4.21
CA LEU A 129 3.38 -4.23 -4.83
C LEU A 129 2.13 -4.24 -3.96
N GLY A 130 0.97 -4.34 -4.60
CA GLY A 130 -0.30 -4.52 -3.91
C GLY A 130 -1.27 -5.38 -4.70
N ILE A 131 -2.33 -5.80 -4.03
CA ILE A 131 -3.49 -6.44 -4.66
C ILE A 131 -4.73 -5.63 -4.33
N CYS A 132 -5.61 -5.45 -5.31
CA CYS A 132 -6.96 -4.96 -5.08
C CYS A 132 -7.90 -5.78 -5.96
N SER A 133 -8.64 -6.70 -5.33
CA SER A 133 -9.47 -7.68 -6.04
C SER A 133 -10.88 -7.75 -5.47
N ALA A 134 -11.86 -7.92 -6.34
CA ALA A 134 -13.24 -8.20 -5.95
C ALA A 134 -13.38 -9.62 -5.39
N GLY A 135 -12.75 -10.58 -6.03
CA GLY A 135 -12.72 -11.97 -5.58
C GLY A 135 -11.94 -12.16 -4.28
N ALA A 136 -12.26 -13.23 -3.55
CA ALA A 136 -11.57 -13.62 -2.33
C ALA A 136 -10.29 -14.46 -2.57
N GLY A 137 -9.86 -14.63 -3.82
CA GLY A 137 -8.69 -15.46 -4.17
C GLY A 137 -8.79 -16.88 -3.62
N SER A 138 -9.95 -17.54 -3.79
CA SER A 138 -10.27 -18.86 -3.23
C SER A 138 -10.32 -18.96 -1.68
N GLY A 139 -10.36 -17.82 -0.99
CA GLY A 139 -10.55 -17.76 0.45
C GLY A 139 -9.25 -17.82 1.25
N LYS A 140 -9.33 -17.24 2.46
CA LYS A 140 -8.18 -17.07 3.37
C LYS A 140 -7.48 -18.39 3.67
N GLY A 141 -6.18 -18.44 3.42
CA GLY A 141 -5.34 -19.58 3.76
C GLY A 141 -5.46 -20.79 2.81
N SER A 142 -6.25 -20.67 1.73
CA SER A 142 -6.28 -21.70 0.69
C SER A 142 -4.92 -21.82 -0.02
N PRO A 143 -4.62 -22.98 -0.64
CA PRO A 143 -3.38 -23.15 -1.40
C PRO A 143 -3.17 -22.06 -2.47
N TRP A 144 -4.24 -21.65 -3.16
CA TRP A 144 -4.18 -20.58 -4.16
C TRP A 144 -3.88 -19.22 -3.54
N ASN A 145 -4.58 -18.88 -2.46
CA ASN A 145 -4.39 -17.65 -1.72
C ASN A 145 -2.95 -17.51 -1.20
N ASN A 146 -2.38 -18.57 -0.63
CA ASN A 146 -0.97 -18.56 -0.18
C ASN A 146 -0.01 -18.48 -1.37
N TYR A 147 -0.29 -19.22 -2.46
CA TYR A 147 0.55 -19.22 -3.66
C TYR A 147 0.72 -17.82 -4.26
N ILE A 148 -0.35 -17.02 -4.31
CA ILE A 148 -0.30 -15.64 -4.81
C ILE A 148 0.75 -14.82 -4.06
N LEU A 149 0.69 -14.78 -2.72
CA LEU A 149 1.63 -13.99 -1.94
C LEU A 149 3.05 -14.60 -1.96
N ASP A 150 3.17 -15.92 -1.99
CA ASP A 150 4.45 -16.61 -1.90
C ASP A 150 5.26 -16.59 -3.20
N ASN A 151 4.58 -16.66 -4.34
CA ASN A 151 5.21 -16.93 -5.63
C ASN A 151 4.94 -15.84 -6.66
N ILE A 152 3.79 -15.15 -6.62
CA ILE A 152 3.41 -14.15 -7.64
C ILE A 152 3.83 -12.74 -7.22
N MET A 153 3.48 -12.33 -6.00
CA MET A 153 3.71 -10.97 -5.48
C MET A 153 5.17 -10.74 -5.05
N ARG A 154 6.09 -10.92 -6.00
CA ARG A 154 7.54 -10.91 -5.81
C ARG A 154 8.20 -9.86 -6.70
N GLY A 155 9.06 -9.04 -6.10
CA GLY A 155 9.82 -7.97 -6.76
C GLY A 155 10.88 -7.43 -5.81
N ALA A 156 11.99 -6.90 -6.32
CA ALA A 156 13.13 -6.48 -5.50
C ALA A 156 12.76 -5.51 -4.38
N ALA A 157 11.95 -4.48 -4.65
CA ALA A 157 11.53 -3.51 -3.63
C ALA A 157 10.60 -4.15 -2.58
N GLN A 158 9.57 -4.89 -3.03
CA GLN A 158 8.62 -5.56 -2.14
C GLN A 158 9.27 -6.66 -1.30
N ASP A 159 10.17 -7.45 -1.88
CA ASP A 159 10.89 -8.52 -1.20
C ASP A 159 11.82 -7.94 -0.14
N SER A 160 12.46 -6.80 -0.43
CA SER A 160 13.31 -6.09 0.54
C SER A 160 12.52 -5.62 1.75
N LEU A 161 11.31 -5.08 1.54
CA LEU A 161 10.40 -4.70 2.62
C LEU A 161 9.91 -5.93 3.40
N THR A 162 9.47 -6.98 2.70
CA THR A 162 8.98 -8.23 3.32
C THR A 162 10.06 -8.90 4.17
N LYS A 163 11.34 -8.78 3.80
CA LYS A 163 12.45 -9.32 4.58
C LYS A 163 12.58 -8.66 5.96
N ILE A 164 12.32 -7.36 6.06
CA ILE A 164 12.44 -6.60 7.32
C ILE A 164 11.10 -6.53 8.08
N ALA A 165 9.99 -6.66 7.37
CA ALA A 165 8.62 -6.62 7.88
C ALA A 165 7.82 -7.83 7.33
N PRO A 166 8.13 -9.07 7.75
CA PRO A 166 7.48 -10.28 7.21
C PRO A 166 5.98 -10.30 7.46
N GLU A 167 5.52 -9.55 8.47
CA GLU A 167 4.14 -9.47 8.87
C GLU A 167 3.25 -8.76 7.83
N ILE A 168 3.81 -8.03 6.86
CA ILE A 168 3.05 -7.42 5.75
C ILE A 168 2.46 -8.47 4.80
N LYS A 169 2.93 -9.71 4.86
CA LYS A 169 2.46 -10.83 4.02
C LYS A 169 1.18 -11.46 4.57
N ARG A 170 0.13 -10.65 4.67
CA ARG A 170 -1.19 -11.06 5.13
C ARG A 170 -2.26 -10.44 4.24
N TRP A 171 -3.46 -10.98 4.26
CA TRP A 171 -4.58 -10.41 3.53
C TRP A 171 -5.27 -9.32 4.33
N SER A 172 -5.49 -8.19 3.66
CA SER A 172 -6.43 -7.15 4.02
C SER A 172 -7.77 -7.42 3.34
N HIS A 173 -8.82 -6.81 3.86
CA HIS A 173 -10.17 -7.00 3.34
C HIS A 173 -10.86 -5.66 3.16
N GLY A 174 -11.56 -5.54 2.04
CA GLY A 174 -12.64 -4.58 1.88
C GLY A 174 -13.73 -4.80 2.92
N THR A 175 -14.64 -3.84 3.03
CA THR A 175 -15.83 -4.00 3.86
C THR A 175 -17.06 -4.02 2.97
N ASP A 176 -18.11 -4.63 3.46
CA ASP A 176 -19.44 -4.59 2.83
C ASP A 176 -20.10 -3.20 2.99
N ASN A 177 -19.40 -2.24 3.61
CA ASN A 177 -19.95 -0.92 3.90
C ASN A 177 -19.71 0.03 2.71
N PRO A 178 -20.77 0.64 2.14
CA PRO A 178 -20.64 1.62 1.06
C PRO A 178 -19.93 2.92 1.47
N PHE A 179 -19.72 3.17 2.77
CA PHE A 179 -19.05 4.34 3.31
C PHE A 179 -17.59 4.01 3.73
N PHE A 180 -16.71 3.88 2.73
CA PHE A 180 -15.24 4.01 2.78
C PHE A 180 -14.51 3.59 4.08
N ASN A 181 -14.72 2.37 4.55
CA ASN A 181 -13.84 1.81 5.58
C ASN A 181 -13.20 0.55 5.03
N PHE A 182 -11.87 0.53 4.93
CA PHE A 182 -11.09 -0.64 4.52
C PHE A 182 -10.26 -1.09 5.71
N SER A 183 -10.22 -2.39 6.00
CA SER A 183 -9.30 -2.92 7.01
C SER A 183 -7.96 -3.23 6.35
N ILE A 184 -7.16 -2.18 6.12
CA ILE A 184 -5.85 -2.28 5.48
C ILE A 184 -4.77 -2.51 6.54
N VAL A 185 -4.32 -3.75 6.62
CA VAL A 185 -3.23 -4.20 7.49
C VAL A 185 -1.98 -4.62 6.70
N SER A 186 -2.08 -4.55 5.37
CA SER A 186 -1.12 -4.98 4.35
C SER A 186 -1.54 -4.42 2.98
N PRO A 187 -0.67 -4.47 1.95
CA PRO A 187 -1.02 -3.95 0.64
C PRO A 187 -1.87 -4.91 -0.22
N TYR A 188 -2.29 -6.05 0.34
CA TYR A 188 -2.99 -7.12 -0.40
C TYR A 188 -4.46 -7.19 -0.01
N VAL A 189 -5.34 -6.55 -0.77
CA VAL A 189 -6.75 -6.30 -0.41
C VAL A 189 -7.70 -7.13 -1.27
N LEU A 190 -8.53 -7.94 -0.61
CA LEU A 190 -9.58 -8.75 -1.24
C LEU A 190 -10.97 -8.19 -0.92
N SER A 191 -12.00 -8.69 -1.63
CA SER A 191 -13.40 -8.35 -1.38
C SER A 191 -13.68 -6.85 -1.55
N VAL A 192 -13.10 -6.24 -2.59
CA VAL A 192 -13.30 -4.83 -2.94
C VAL A 192 -14.24 -4.73 -4.14
N TRP A 193 -15.37 -4.05 -3.97
CA TRP A 193 -16.28 -3.75 -5.08
C TRP A 193 -15.55 -3.00 -6.19
N ASP A 194 -15.88 -3.31 -7.45
CA ASP A 194 -15.27 -2.70 -8.64
C ASP A 194 -15.27 -1.16 -8.57
N SER A 195 -16.40 -0.56 -8.16
CA SER A 195 -16.55 0.90 -7.98
C SER A 195 -15.73 1.51 -6.83
N GLN A 196 -15.16 0.68 -5.95
CA GLN A 196 -14.38 1.11 -4.79
C GLN A 196 -12.88 0.84 -4.93
N LYS A 197 -12.45 0.19 -6.03
CA LYS A 197 -11.04 -0.18 -6.24
C LYS A 197 -10.10 1.04 -6.16
N SER A 198 -10.48 2.19 -6.71
CA SER A 198 -9.67 3.41 -6.62
C SER A 198 -9.43 3.89 -5.18
N HIS A 199 -10.45 3.81 -4.33
CA HIS A 199 -10.33 4.15 -2.91
C HIS A 199 -9.50 3.13 -2.13
N ALA A 200 -9.62 1.83 -2.45
CA ALA A 200 -8.79 0.79 -1.83
C ALA A 200 -7.31 0.94 -2.21
N VAL A 201 -7.02 1.24 -3.48
CA VAL A 201 -5.66 1.50 -3.97
C VAL A 201 -5.06 2.73 -3.27
N GLU A 202 -5.82 3.82 -3.13
CA GLU A 202 -5.36 4.99 -2.36
C GLU A 202 -5.12 4.62 -0.88
N ALA A 203 -5.97 3.79 -0.27
CA ALA A 203 -5.78 3.34 1.10
C ALA A 203 -4.50 2.50 1.26
N VAL A 204 -4.17 1.65 0.28
CA VAL A 204 -2.89 0.91 0.24
C VAL A 204 -1.70 1.86 0.11
N ARG A 205 -1.78 2.88 -0.76
CA ARG A 205 -0.73 3.89 -0.90
C ARG A 205 -0.48 4.62 0.42
N GLN A 206 -1.55 5.01 1.11
CA GLN A 206 -1.48 5.66 2.42
C GLN A 206 -0.95 4.72 3.52
N TRP A 207 -1.26 3.42 3.44
CA TRP A 207 -0.74 2.42 4.36
C TRP A 207 0.80 2.31 4.28
N TYR A 208 1.39 2.35 3.08
CA TYR A 208 2.85 2.37 2.93
C TYR A 208 3.50 3.55 3.65
N LEU A 209 2.89 4.73 3.56
CA LEU A 209 3.36 5.92 4.27
C LEU A 209 3.19 5.76 5.79
N ALA A 210 1.99 5.39 6.24
CA ALA A 210 1.66 5.35 7.66
C ALA A 210 2.39 4.22 8.42
N ALA A 211 2.51 3.03 7.81
CA ALA A 211 3.10 1.86 8.47
C ALA A 211 4.62 1.79 8.32
N HIS A 212 5.17 2.33 7.21
CA HIS A 212 6.57 2.11 6.85
C HIS A 212 7.33 3.38 6.44
N GLY A 213 6.70 4.57 6.48
CA GLY A 213 7.35 5.83 6.12
C GLY A 213 7.68 5.94 4.63
N ILE A 214 7.07 5.11 3.78
CA ILE A 214 7.32 5.08 2.34
C ILE A 214 6.33 6.02 1.66
N GLN A 215 6.81 7.18 1.22
CA GLN A 215 6.01 8.11 0.43
C GLN A 215 6.01 7.67 -1.05
N ILE A 216 4.82 7.40 -1.58
CA ILE A 216 4.58 7.15 -3.01
C ILE A 216 3.64 8.23 -3.51
N ASP A 217 4.10 9.04 -4.47
CA ASP A 217 3.27 10.07 -5.08
C ASP A 217 2.16 9.43 -5.94
N LYS A 218 1.01 10.08 -6.07
CA LYS A 218 -0.18 9.47 -6.68
C LYS A 218 0.04 9.13 -8.15
N GLU A 219 0.81 9.96 -8.84
CA GLU A 219 1.29 9.78 -10.20
C GLU A 219 2.25 8.59 -10.40
N ASN A 220 2.79 8.02 -9.31
CA ASN A 220 3.65 6.84 -9.33
C ASN A 220 2.89 5.56 -8.87
N VAL A 221 1.56 5.63 -8.80
CA VAL A 221 0.69 4.48 -8.56
C VAL A 221 0.09 3.99 -9.87
N HIS A 222 0.13 2.67 -10.07
CA HIS A 222 -0.33 2.00 -11.27
C HIS A 222 -1.21 0.82 -10.87
N PHE A 223 -2.49 0.88 -11.24
CA PHE A 223 -3.44 -0.20 -11.06
C PHE A 223 -3.62 -0.98 -12.37
N PHE A 224 -3.55 -2.31 -12.29
CA PHE A 224 -3.65 -3.22 -13.41
C PHE A 224 -4.86 -4.12 -13.28
N ASP A 225 -5.71 -4.10 -14.29
CA ASP A 225 -6.96 -4.86 -14.34
C ASP A 225 -7.23 -5.28 -15.81
N ASP A 226 -7.95 -6.37 -16.02
CA ASP A 226 -8.34 -6.81 -17.36
C ASP A 226 -9.64 -6.15 -17.84
N ARG A 227 -10.44 -5.64 -16.90
CA ARG A 227 -11.76 -5.04 -17.13
C ARG A 227 -11.70 -3.52 -17.20
N THR A 228 -12.16 -2.97 -18.33
CA THR A 228 -12.17 -1.51 -18.57
C THR A 228 -13.09 -0.73 -17.64
N ASP A 229 -14.16 -1.34 -17.15
CA ASP A 229 -15.08 -0.69 -16.20
C ASP A 229 -14.44 -0.46 -14.82
N ASN A 230 -13.35 -1.16 -14.51
CA ASN A 230 -12.56 -0.94 -13.30
C ASN A 230 -11.60 0.25 -13.43
N GLU A 231 -11.40 0.79 -14.64
CA GLU A 231 -10.63 2.02 -14.85
C GLU A 231 -11.47 3.28 -14.58
N VAL A 232 -12.78 3.23 -14.82
CA VAL A 232 -13.70 4.39 -14.67
C VAL A 232 -13.62 5.03 -13.28
N PRO A 233 -13.59 4.27 -12.15
CA PRO A 233 -13.49 4.84 -10.81
C PRO A 233 -12.16 5.58 -10.54
N PHE A 234 -11.15 5.42 -11.39
CA PHE A 234 -9.88 6.13 -11.30
C PHE A 234 -9.88 7.46 -12.09
N GLY A 235 -10.92 7.76 -12.88
CA GLY A 235 -10.99 9.04 -13.62
C GLY A 235 -11.04 10.27 -12.71
N ASP A 236 -11.63 10.13 -11.52
CA ASP A 236 -11.79 11.22 -10.54
C ASP A 236 -10.68 11.25 -9.47
N VAL A 237 -9.79 10.25 -9.46
CA VAL A 237 -8.68 10.13 -8.51
C VAL A 237 -7.37 10.23 -9.29
N PRO A 238 -6.39 11.06 -8.90
CA PRO A 238 -5.17 11.26 -9.70
C PRO A 238 -4.18 10.08 -9.56
N LEU A 239 -4.62 8.86 -9.83
CA LEU A 239 -3.87 7.61 -9.87
C LEU A 239 -3.85 7.08 -11.31
N ASN A 240 -2.83 6.32 -11.71
CA ASN A 240 -2.83 5.71 -13.04
C ASN A 240 -3.52 4.35 -12.99
N ALA A 241 -4.47 4.12 -13.89
CA ALA A 241 -5.02 2.81 -14.21
C ALA A 241 -4.53 2.38 -15.60
N ALA A 242 -4.22 1.09 -15.76
CA ALA A 242 -3.75 0.51 -17.01
C ALA A 242 -4.39 -0.86 -17.26
N GLN A 243 -4.90 -1.06 -18.48
CA GLN A 243 -5.44 -2.35 -18.88
C GLN A 243 -4.32 -3.32 -19.27
N ILE A 244 -4.31 -4.52 -18.68
CA ILE A 244 -3.36 -5.58 -19.08
C ILE A 244 -3.62 -6.07 -20.52
N SER A 245 -4.87 -6.00 -21.01
CA SER A 245 -5.21 -6.42 -22.38
C SER A 245 -4.89 -5.36 -23.45
N LYS A 246 -4.77 -4.07 -23.09
CA LYS A 246 -4.51 -2.96 -24.01
C LYS A 246 -3.67 -1.88 -23.35
N LYS A 247 -2.49 -1.62 -23.94
CA LYS A 247 -1.51 -0.57 -23.57
C LYS A 247 -0.79 -0.78 -22.24
N THR A 248 0.38 -1.42 -22.31
CA THR A 248 1.55 -0.88 -21.59
C THR A 248 2.81 -1.24 -22.36
N GLU A 249 3.48 -0.28 -22.99
CA GLU A 249 4.58 -0.48 -23.97
C GLU A 249 5.85 -1.17 -23.37
N LYS A 250 5.92 -1.34 -22.04
CA LYS A 250 6.95 -2.11 -21.33
C LYS A 250 6.49 -3.44 -20.74
N ILE A 251 5.20 -3.62 -20.48
CA ILE A 251 4.62 -4.92 -20.08
C ILE A 251 4.15 -5.72 -21.33
N THR A 252 4.04 -5.05 -22.48
CA THR A 252 3.54 -5.58 -23.76
C THR A 252 4.37 -6.71 -24.35
N LYS A 253 5.68 -6.81 -24.08
CA LYS A 253 6.44 -7.97 -24.57
C LYS A 253 5.96 -9.29 -23.95
N ILE A 254 5.40 -9.24 -22.75
CA ILE A 254 4.85 -10.41 -22.04
C ILE A 254 3.32 -10.52 -22.24
N LEU A 255 2.65 -9.43 -22.61
CA LEU A 255 1.18 -9.33 -22.68
C LEU A 255 0.58 -9.28 -24.09
N LEU A 256 1.37 -9.51 -25.14
CA LEU A 256 0.94 -9.35 -26.55
C LEU A 256 -0.01 -10.47 -27.07
N ASN A 257 -0.92 -10.97 -26.23
CA ASN A 257 -2.06 -11.79 -26.64
C ASN A 257 -3.36 -11.18 -26.09
N LEU A 258 -3.94 -10.26 -26.85
CA LEU A 258 -5.20 -9.55 -26.58
C LEU A 258 -6.43 -10.46 -26.31
N LEU A 259 -6.32 -11.77 -26.54
CA LEU A 259 -7.41 -12.73 -26.38
C LEU A 259 -7.37 -13.51 -25.06
N CYS A 260 -6.34 -13.30 -24.22
CA CYS A 260 -6.02 -14.24 -23.15
C CYS A 260 -6.66 -14.02 -21.79
N PHE A 261 -7.51 -13.00 -21.71
CA PHE A 261 -8.13 -12.58 -20.46
C PHE A 261 -9.59 -13.02 -20.36
N PHE A 262 -10.26 -13.35 -21.49
CA PHE A 262 -11.70 -13.68 -21.54
C PHE A 262 -12.01 -15.20 -21.60
#